data_AF-A0A7X8AH68-F1
#
_entry.id   AF-A0A7X8AH68-F1
#
_cell.length_a   1.000
_cell.length_b   1.000
_cell.length_c   1.000
_cell.angle_alpha   90.00
_cell.angle_beta   90.00
_cell.angle_gamma   90.00
#
_symmetry.space_group_name_H-M   'P 1'
#
loop_
_entity.id
_entity.type
_entity.pdbx_description
1 polymer ?
#
loop_
_entity_poly.entity_id
_entity_poly.type
_entity_poly.pdbx_seq_one_letter_code
_entity_poly.pdbx_strand_id
1 'polypeptide(L)'
;DVRPYTLADGVDDAMRMSPDYLVIGEVRDGVAAMSLFRALMTGHSGACTFHADSPREAARRLATVMGADAGVKPHEANQMICDAVDLLVQIGIRHEVRRVIAISNVSKDLKNGDVYFEPIYRYKEDSSAEEPQWEKVGNLF
;
A
#
# COMPACT_ATOMS: atom_id res chain seq x y z
N ASP A 1 13.28 -32.81 5.42
CA ASP A 1 12.45 -31.78 4.79
C ASP A 1 12.81 -30.40 5.29
N VAL A 2 13.11 -29.48 4.38
CA VAL A 2 13.36 -28.08 4.71
C VAL A 2 12.03 -27.34 4.60
N ARG A 3 11.61 -26.67 5.67
CA ARG A 3 10.39 -25.85 5.66
C ARG A 3 10.59 -24.68 4.68
N PRO A 4 9.61 -24.35 3.81
CA PRO A 4 9.70 -23.18 2.95
C PRO A 4 9.80 -21.91 3.79
N TYR A 5 10.57 -20.94 3.30
CA TYR A 5 10.72 -19.62 3.90
C TYR A 5 9.96 -18.60 3.05
N THR A 6 8.99 -17.93 3.64
CA THR A 6 8.10 -16.99 2.98
C THR A 6 8.46 -15.56 3.35
N LEU A 7 7.84 -14.61 2.64
CA LEU A 7 7.98 -13.19 2.98
C LEU A 7 7.45 -12.87 4.38
N ALA A 8 6.39 -13.56 4.82
CA ALA A 8 5.85 -13.42 6.18
C ALA A 8 6.86 -13.88 7.24
N ASP A 9 7.56 -15.00 7.01
CA ASP A 9 8.63 -15.45 7.91
C ASP A 9 9.74 -14.39 8.02
N GLY A 10 10.10 -13.77 6.89
CA GLY A 10 11.07 -12.67 6.84
C GLY A 10 10.67 -11.42 7.61
N VAL A 11 9.40 -11.01 7.53
CA VAL A 11 8.86 -9.89 8.31
C VAL A 11 8.89 -10.24 9.80
N ASP A 12 8.39 -11.41 10.18
CA ASP A 12 8.32 -11.84 11.57
C ASP A 12 9.72 -11.98 12.22
N ASP A 13 10.71 -12.46 11.47
CA ASP A 13 12.10 -12.52 11.91
C ASP A 13 12.71 -11.12 12.04
N ALA A 14 12.50 -10.23 11.05
CA ALA A 14 12.99 -8.86 11.09
C ALA A 14 12.48 -8.11 12.32
N MET A 15 11.23 -8.33 12.73
CA MET A 15 10.63 -7.72 13.93
C MET A 15 11.35 -8.10 15.23
N ARG A 16 12.12 -9.19 15.26
CA ARG A 16 12.97 -9.57 16.41
C ARG A 16 14.28 -8.79 16.46
N MET A 17 14.60 -8.04 15.40
CA MET A 17 15.82 -7.25 15.26
C MET A 17 15.61 -5.77 15.57
N SER A 18 14.40 -5.38 15.99
CA SER A 18 14.02 -3.98 16.27
C SER A 18 14.34 -3.01 15.12
N PRO A 19 13.83 -3.26 13.90
CA PRO A 19 14.18 -2.48 12.73
C PRO A 19 13.55 -1.08 12.77
N ASP A 20 14.29 -0.04 12.38
CA ASP A 20 13.71 1.29 12.23
C ASP A 20 12.74 1.35 11.03
N TYR A 21 13.08 0.65 9.94
CA TYR A 21 12.30 0.60 8.71
C TYR A 21 12.19 -0.83 8.14
N LEU A 22 10.98 -1.23 7.78
CA LEU A 22 10.70 -2.44 7.01
C LEU A 22 10.45 -2.07 5.55
N VAL A 23 11.39 -2.42 4.67
CA VAL A 23 11.25 -2.20 3.22
C VAL A 23 11.01 -3.54 2.55
N ILE A 24 9.79 -3.74 2.08
CA ILE A 24 9.34 -4.97 1.43
C ILE A 24 9.28 -4.73 -0.07
N GLY A 25 9.91 -5.61 -0.86
CA GLY A 25 9.94 -5.46 -2.32
C GLY A 25 8.53 -5.40 -2.91
N GLU A 26 7.82 -6.52 -2.92
CA GLU A 26 6.44 -6.61 -3.41
C GLU A 26 5.65 -7.59 -2.55
N VAL A 27 4.48 -7.16 -2.06
CA VAL A 27 3.54 -8.04 -1.37
C VAL A 27 2.64 -8.71 -2.42
N ARG A 28 2.59 -10.04 -2.42
CA ARG A 28 1.88 -10.83 -3.43
C ARG A 28 0.76 -11.72 -2.88
N ASP A 29 0.79 -12.00 -1.58
CA ASP A 29 -0.16 -12.87 -0.89
C ASP A 29 -0.67 -12.23 0.40
N GLY A 30 -1.82 -12.71 0.87
CA GLY A 30 -2.50 -12.17 2.04
C GLY A 30 -1.80 -12.43 3.37
N VAL A 31 -0.99 -13.49 3.48
CA VAL A 31 -0.27 -13.81 4.73
C VAL A 31 0.86 -12.81 4.94
N ALA A 32 1.64 -12.52 3.88
CA ALA A 32 2.67 -11.50 3.90
C ALA A 32 2.09 -10.10 4.12
N ALA A 33 0.96 -9.77 3.48
CA ALA A 33 0.25 -8.50 3.71
C ALA A 33 -0.15 -8.33 5.18
N MET A 34 -0.72 -9.38 5.78
CA MET A 34 -1.14 -9.37 7.18
C MET A 34 0.03 -9.23 8.15
N SER A 35 1.13 -9.95 7.92
CA SER A 35 2.35 -9.84 8.74
C SER A 35 2.95 -8.42 8.65
N LEU A 36 3.09 -7.87 7.44
CA LEU A 36 3.56 -6.50 7.23
C LEU A 36 2.66 -5.47 7.92
N PHE A 37 1.34 -5.52 7.72
CA PHE A 37 0.44 -4.53 8.31
C PHE A 37 0.44 -4.58 9.83
N ARG A 38 0.52 -5.77 10.44
CA ARG A 38 0.69 -5.89 11.89
C ARG A 38 2.00 -5.25 12.37
N ALA A 39 3.09 -5.47 11.65
CA ALA A 39 4.36 -4.83 11.97
C ALA A 39 4.23 -3.29 11.94
N LEU A 40 3.66 -2.74 10.86
CA LEU A 40 3.49 -1.29 10.70
C LEU A 40 2.59 -0.67 11.78
N MET A 41 1.53 -1.36 12.19
CA MET A 41 0.64 -0.91 13.28
C MET A 41 1.29 -0.90 14.67
N THR A 42 2.44 -1.56 14.84
CA THR A 42 3.17 -1.64 16.13
C THR A 42 4.30 -0.62 16.27
N GLY A 43 4.27 0.46 15.47
CA GLY A 43 5.22 1.57 15.56
C GLY A 43 6.48 1.40 14.70
N HIS A 44 6.49 0.42 13.79
CA HIS A 44 7.58 0.22 12.84
C HIS A 44 7.25 0.96 11.54
N SER A 45 8.15 1.81 11.07
CA SER A 45 7.96 2.49 9.78
C SER A 45 8.27 1.51 8.64
N GLY A 46 7.73 1.76 7.44
CA GLY A 46 8.06 0.90 6.32
C GLY A 46 7.41 1.32 5.01
N ALA A 47 7.73 0.55 3.96
CA ALA A 47 7.18 0.72 2.64
C ALA A 47 7.11 -0.64 1.93
N CYS A 48 6.15 -0.78 1.03
CA CYS A 48 6.10 -1.91 0.11
C CYS A 48 5.59 -1.50 -1.26
N THR A 49 5.80 -2.35 -2.27
CA THR A 49 5.07 -2.24 -3.53
C THR A 49 3.93 -3.27 -3.59
N PHE A 50 2.88 -2.92 -4.32
CA PHE A 50 1.74 -3.78 -4.57
C PHE A 50 1.19 -3.48 -5.96
N HIS A 51 0.85 -4.51 -6.72
CA HIS A 51 0.40 -4.35 -8.09
C HIS A 51 -1.11 -4.08 -8.19
N ALA A 52 -1.46 -2.86 -8.60
CA ALA A 52 -2.84 -2.44 -8.88
C ALA A 52 -2.89 -1.24 -9.83
N ASP A 53 -4.00 -1.06 -10.53
CA ASP A 53 -4.19 0.01 -11.52
C ASP A 53 -4.71 1.30 -10.89
N SER A 54 -5.19 1.24 -9.64
CA SER A 54 -5.65 2.42 -8.89
C SER A 54 -5.58 2.21 -7.38
N PRO A 55 -5.62 3.28 -6.55
CA PRO A 55 -5.64 3.17 -5.09
C PRO A 55 -6.82 2.33 -4.57
N ARG A 56 -8.02 2.53 -5.14
CA ARG A 56 -9.23 1.76 -4.78
C ARG A 56 -9.07 0.29 -5.14
N GLU A 57 -8.49 0.00 -6.29
CA GLU A 57 -8.24 -1.38 -6.68
C GLU A 57 -7.18 -2.05 -5.78
N ALA A 58 -6.14 -1.31 -5.40
CA ALA A 58 -5.12 -1.81 -4.47
C ALA A 58 -5.76 -2.27 -3.14
N ALA A 59 -6.59 -1.43 -2.53
CA ALA A 59 -7.31 -1.80 -1.31
C ALA A 59 -8.21 -3.02 -1.50
N ARG A 60 -8.99 -3.07 -2.60
CA ARG A 60 -9.88 -4.20 -2.90
C ARG A 60 -9.09 -5.50 -3.09
N ARG A 61 -7.98 -5.46 -3.83
CA ARG A 61 -7.13 -6.63 -4.10
C ARG A 61 -6.45 -7.11 -2.81
N LEU A 62 -5.89 -6.20 -2.01
CA LEU A 62 -5.33 -6.51 -0.69
C LEU A 62 -6.36 -7.19 0.22
N ALA A 63 -7.56 -6.61 0.36
CA ALA A 63 -8.62 -7.22 1.15
C ALA A 63 -9.03 -8.61 0.62
N THR A 64 -9.04 -8.79 -0.70
CA THR A 64 -9.36 -10.07 -1.34
C THR A 64 -8.29 -11.12 -1.03
N VAL A 65 -7.01 -10.82 -1.20
CA VAL A 65 -5.93 -11.79 -0.95
C VAL A 65 -5.76 -12.08 0.55
N MET A 66 -5.94 -11.08 1.42
CA MET A 66 -5.97 -11.30 2.87
C MET A 66 -7.13 -12.20 3.30
N GLY A 67 -8.30 -12.06 2.68
CA GLY A 67 -9.42 -12.96 2.91
C GLY A 67 -9.16 -14.38 2.42
N ALA A 68 -8.62 -14.53 1.21
CA ALA A 68 -8.35 -15.84 0.61
C ALA A 68 -7.22 -16.61 1.33
N ASP A 69 -6.12 -15.92 1.65
CA ASP A 69 -4.89 -16.58 2.11
C ASP A 69 -4.75 -16.61 3.63
N ALA A 70 -5.34 -15.61 4.33
CA ALA A 70 -5.23 -15.45 5.78
C ALA A 70 -6.57 -15.47 6.52
N GLY A 71 -7.70 -15.63 5.82
CA GLY A 71 -9.03 -15.72 6.42
C GLY A 71 -9.54 -14.40 7.03
N VAL A 72 -8.96 -13.26 6.66
CA VAL A 72 -9.34 -11.95 7.20
C VAL A 72 -10.66 -11.49 6.58
N LYS A 73 -11.62 -11.03 7.39
CA LYS A 73 -12.89 -10.53 6.84
C LYS A 73 -12.68 -9.22 6.08
N PRO A 74 -13.48 -8.91 5.03
CA PRO A 74 -13.28 -7.70 4.23
C PRO A 74 -13.24 -6.39 5.04
N HIS A 75 -14.12 -6.26 6.03
CA HIS A 75 -14.14 -5.09 6.91
C HIS A 75 -12.84 -4.97 7.74
N GLU A 76 -12.38 -6.08 8.32
CA GLU A 76 -11.14 -6.12 9.11
C GLU A 76 -9.92 -5.82 8.22
N ALA A 77 -9.87 -6.36 7.00
CA ALA A 77 -8.79 -6.08 6.06
C ALA A 77 -8.75 -4.60 5.64
N ASN A 78 -9.91 -4.00 5.35
CA ASN A 78 -10.01 -2.58 5.05
C ASN A 78 -9.54 -1.72 6.24
N GLN A 79 -9.93 -2.07 7.47
CA GLN A 79 -9.45 -1.38 8.66
C GLN A 79 -7.93 -1.51 8.84
N MET A 80 -7.37 -2.71 8.64
CA MET A 80 -5.92 -2.92 8.70
C MET A 80 -5.17 -2.06 7.68
N ILE A 81 -5.72 -1.88 6.47
CA ILE A 81 -5.13 -0.98 5.46
C ILE A 81 -5.14 0.47 5.95
N CYS A 82 -6.27 0.96 6.48
CA CYS A 82 -6.38 2.31 7.03
C CYS A 82 -5.39 2.57 8.18
N ASP A 83 -5.24 1.59 9.07
CA ASP A 83 -4.37 1.72 10.23
C ASP A 83 -2.88 1.65 9.84
N ALA A 84 -2.52 0.70 8.97
CA ALA A 84 -1.13 0.42 8.63
C ALA A 84 -0.52 1.31 7.54
N VAL A 85 -1.35 1.95 6.70
CA VAL A 85 -0.88 2.72 5.55
C VAL A 85 -1.23 4.20 5.74
N ASP A 86 -0.23 5.06 5.58
CA ASP A 86 -0.42 6.52 5.64
C ASP A 86 -0.53 7.13 4.24
N LEU A 87 0.31 6.67 3.31
CA LEU A 87 0.46 7.21 1.97
C LEU A 87 0.43 6.13 0.91
N LEU A 88 -0.23 6.43 -0.20
CA LEU A 88 -0.21 5.63 -1.41
C LEU A 88 0.32 6.46 -2.58
N VAL A 89 1.40 5.96 -3.20
CA VAL A 89 2.00 6.52 -4.41
C VAL A 89 1.67 5.62 -5.59
N GLN A 90 0.83 6.11 -6.50
CA GLN A 90 0.47 5.37 -7.71
C GLN A 90 1.50 5.65 -8.80
N ILE A 91 2.13 4.61 -9.32
CA ILE A 91 3.02 4.67 -10.47
C ILE A 91 2.29 4.12 -11.69
N GLY A 92 2.42 4.80 -12.83
CA GLY A 92 1.85 4.39 -14.09
C GLY A 92 2.70 4.84 -15.27
N ILE A 93 2.26 4.52 -16.48
CA ILE A 93 2.94 4.93 -17.71
C ILE A 93 2.21 6.15 -18.29
N ARG A 94 2.97 7.19 -18.65
CA ARG A 94 2.51 8.37 -19.39
C ARG A 94 3.58 8.72 -20.42
N HIS A 95 3.16 8.95 -21.67
CA HIS A 95 4.08 9.21 -22.78
C HIS A 95 5.23 8.18 -22.85
N GLU A 96 4.89 6.90 -22.73
CA GLU A 96 5.82 5.75 -22.72
C GLU A 96 6.85 5.71 -21.58
N VAL A 97 6.77 6.62 -20.61
CA VAL A 97 7.69 6.67 -19.46
C VAL A 97 6.92 6.44 -18.15
N ARG A 98 7.57 5.78 -17.18
CA ARG A 98 7.03 5.66 -15.83
C ARG A 98 6.96 7.02 -15.14
N ARG A 99 5.80 7.33 -14.59
CA ARG A 99 5.50 8.57 -13.86
C ARG A 99 4.69 8.26 -12.61
N VAL A 100 4.87 9.09 -11.58
CA VAL A 100 3.94 9.14 -10.46
C VAL A 100 2.65 9.76 -10.97
N ILE A 101 1.55 9.01 -10.91
CA ILE A 101 0.23 9.43 -11.39
C ILE A 101 -0.51 10.18 -10.30
N ALA A 102 -0.43 9.69 -9.07
CA ALA A 102 -1.06 10.30 -7.92
C ALA A 102 -0.30 9.97 -6.65
N ILE A 103 -0.36 10.90 -5.70
CA ILE A 103 0.02 10.68 -4.30
C ILE A 103 -1.22 10.99 -3.48
N SER A 104 -1.63 10.06 -2.61
CA SER A 104 -2.82 10.21 -1.77
C SER A 104 -2.52 9.82 -0.33
N ASN A 105 -3.09 10.55 0.62
CA ASN A 105 -3.23 10.04 1.99
C ASN A 105 -4.23 8.88 1.98
N VAL A 106 -4.01 7.92 2.86
CA VAL A 106 -5.00 6.88 3.19
C VAL A 106 -5.75 7.36 4.44
N SER A 107 -7.08 7.46 4.35
CA SER A 107 -7.90 7.89 5.48
C SER A 107 -7.84 6.85 6.59
N LYS A 108 -7.74 7.30 7.85
CA LYS A 108 -7.77 6.42 9.03
C LYS A 108 -9.17 5.86 9.32
N ASP A 109 -10.21 6.50 8.79
CA ASP A 109 -11.59 6.05 8.91
C ASP A 109 -12.10 5.46 7.59
N LEU A 110 -12.88 4.38 7.70
CA LEU A 110 -13.62 3.84 6.57
C LEU A 110 -14.80 4.74 6.19
N LYS A 111 -15.04 4.91 4.89
CA LYS A 111 -16.23 5.60 4.37
C LYS A 111 -17.14 4.58 3.69
N ASN A 112 -18.33 4.37 4.25
CA ASN A 112 -19.28 3.34 3.80
C ASN A 112 -18.68 1.91 3.74
N GLY A 113 -17.74 1.61 4.65
CA GLY A 113 -17.05 0.32 4.71
C GLY A 113 -15.84 0.18 3.78
N ASP A 114 -15.56 1.19 2.94
CA ASP A 114 -14.42 1.20 2.03
C ASP A 114 -13.28 2.10 2.53
N VAL A 115 -12.05 1.74 2.13
CA VAL A 115 -10.87 2.59 2.29
C VAL A 115 -11.04 3.84 1.42
N TYR A 116 -10.85 5.01 2.03
CA TYR A 116 -10.91 6.28 1.34
C TYR A 116 -9.52 6.89 1.16
N PHE A 117 -9.30 7.50 -0.01
CA PHE A 117 -8.02 8.11 -0.37
C PHE A 117 -8.20 9.60 -0.61
N GLU A 118 -7.32 10.39 -0.02
CA GLU A 118 -7.34 11.85 -0.12
C GLU A 118 -6.15 12.32 -0.97
N PRO A 119 -6.40 12.72 -2.23
CA PRO A 119 -5.33 13.10 -3.15
C PRO A 119 -4.55 14.32 -2.63
N ILE A 120 -3.22 14.24 -2.72
CA ILE A 120 -2.28 15.32 -2.43
C ILE A 120 -1.75 15.90 -3.74
N TYR A 121 -1.32 15.02 -4.65
CA TYR A 121 -0.82 15.38 -5.97
C TYR A 121 -1.46 14.51 -7.04
N ARG A 122 -1.68 15.10 -8.22
CA ARG A 122 -2.12 14.38 -9.44
C ARG A 122 -1.29 14.82 -10.63
N TYR A 123 -0.97 13.87 -11.50
CA TYR A 123 -0.37 14.16 -12.80
C TYR A 123 -1.38 14.93 -13.66
N LYS A 124 -0.97 16.05 -14.26
CA LYS A 124 -1.87 16.82 -15.13
C LYS A 124 -1.93 16.18 -16.50
N GLU A 125 -3.15 15.92 -17.00
CA GLU A 125 -3.34 15.27 -18.31
C GLU A 125 -2.90 16.15 -19.50
N ASP A 126 -2.75 17.47 -19.31
CA ASP A 126 -2.19 18.41 -20.30
C ASP A 126 -0.64 18.42 -20.33
N SER A 127 0.01 17.62 -19.48
CA SER A 127 1.48 17.50 -19.47
C SER A 127 2.02 16.87 -20.76
N SER A 128 3.21 17.31 -21.18
CA SER A 128 3.94 16.68 -22.30
C SER A 128 4.96 15.64 -21.79
N ALA A 129 5.59 14.92 -22.72
CA ALA A 129 6.66 13.98 -22.38
C ALA A 129 7.90 14.68 -21.78
N GLU A 130 8.21 15.87 -22.30
CA GLU A 130 9.39 16.68 -21.95
C GLU A 130 9.13 17.58 -20.72
N GLU A 131 7.87 17.98 -20.52
CA GLU A 131 7.43 18.84 -19.42
C GLU A 131 6.32 18.15 -18.61
N PRO A 132 6.67 17.15 -17.79
CA PRO A 132 5.70 16.52 -16.90
C PRO A 132 5.31 17.49 -15.78
N GLN A 133 4.00 17.63 -15.52
CA GLN A 133 3.47 18.54 -14.51
C GLN A 133 2.56 17.81 -13.52
N TRP A 134 2.54 18.29 -12.29
CA TRP A 134 1.66 17.81 -11.23
C TRP A 134 0.91 18.98 -10.61
N GLU A 135 -0.37 18.77 -10.35
CA GLU A 135 -1.18 19.69 -9.56
C GLU A 135 -1.20 19.23 -8.09
N LYS A 136 -1.00 20.18 -7.17
CA LYS A 136 -1.24 19.96 -5.74
C LYS A 136 -2.71 20.20 -5.46
N VAL A 137 -3.41 19.16 -4.99
CA VAL A 137 -4.87 19.17 -4.74
C VAL A 137 -5.23 18.93 -3.27
N GLY A 138 -4.24 18.64 -2.43
CA GLY A 138 -4.42 18.42 -0.99
C GLY A 138 -3.13 18.62 -0.20
N ASN A 139 -3.16 18.31 1.10
CA ASN A 139 -2.00 18.40 1.99
C ASN A 139 -1.71 17.03 2.63
N LEU A 140 -0.44 16.82 2.97
CA LEU A 140 -0.03 15.72 3.86
C LEU A 140 -0.54 16.03 5.28
N PHE A 141 -1.03 15.02 5.98
CA PHE A 141 -1.42 15.11 7.39
C PHE A 141 -1.08 13.82 8.13
#